data_AF-A0AAD3ZM00-F1
#
_entry.id   AF-A0AAD3ZM00-F1
#
_cell.length_a   1.000
_cell.length_b   1.000
_cell.length_c   1.000
_cell.angle_alpha   90.00
_cell.angle_beta   90.00
_cell.angle_gamma   90.00
#
_symmetry.space_group_name_H-M   'P 1'
#
loop_
_entity.id
_entity.type
_entity.pdbx_description
1 polymer ?
#
loop_
_entity_poly.entity_id
_entity_poly.type
_entity_poly.pdbx_seq_one_letter_code
_entity_poly.pdbx_strand_id
1 'polypeptide(L)'
;MEVLFPGIYGIVVEVNRVGCVKIIVPGGIELEGHLIEERSYARVRDLAEALGFYVEWKPERVVVISELPRPLDEGTDLRLPSGATAGLLDEYLAGTAMEKLGADFVTAEERWRVNAVFACAVACHESDFGRSAIARDKRNLFGIMAYDSDPYGSARSYGSHRESIEDFCRLISREYLNPAGAFYNGPTVAGVGKRYATDPNWGAKVLVHCGRILEKMMKKDVQTAALGPDAGEESSGEGSERC
;
A
#
# COMPACT_ATOMS: atom_id res chain seq x y z
N MET A 1 -10.12 -23.70 -10.45
CA MET A 1 -9.13 -22.68 -10.85
C MET A 1 -8.81 -22.93 -12.31
N GLU A 2 -9.62 -22.37 -13.21
CA GLU A 2 -9.34 -22.47 -14.65
C GLU A 2 -8.30 -21.41 -15.00
N VAL A 3 -7.12 -21.89 -15.38
CA VAL A 3 -6.05 -21.07 -15.93
C VAL A 3 -6.34 -20.96 -17.42
N LEU A 4 -6.81 -19.80 -17.88
CA LEU A 4 -7.15 -19.60 -19.29
C LEU A 4 -5.88 -19.53 -20.16
N PHE A 5 -4.77 -18.93 -19.69
CA PHE A 5 -3.40 -19.01 -20.26
C PHE A 5 -2.37 -18.43 -19.24
N PRO A 6 -1.05 -18.68 -19.35
CA PRO A 6 -0.06 -18.06 -18.48
C PRO A 6 -0.02 -16.54 -18.73
N GLY A 7 -0.22 -15.73 -17.70
CA GLY A 7 -0.16 -14.26 -17.79
C GLY A 7 -1.49 -13.57 -18.10
N ILE A 8 -2.61 -14.30 -18.24
CA ILE A 8 -3.95 -13.71 -18.33
C ILE A 8 -4.68 -13.98 -17.01
N TYR A 9 -4.75 -12.98 -16.15
CA TYR A 9 -5.61 -12.99 -14.96
C TYR A 9 -7.03 -12.58 -15.39
N GLY A 10 -7.90 -13.57 -15.62
CA GLY A 10 -9.28 -13.32 -16.04
C GLY A 10 -10.17 -12.89 -14.88
N ILE A 11 -11.14 -12.01 -15.18
CA ILE A 11 -12.29 -11.78 -14.29
C ILE A 11 -13.20 -13.00 -14.39
N VAL A 12 -13.54 -13.62 -13.26
CA VAL A 12 -14.46 -14.76 -13.21
C VAL A 12 -15.81 -14.28 -12.68
N VAL A 13 -16.91 -14.64 -13.36
CA VAL A 13 -18.27 -14.29 -12.95
C VAL A 13 -19.02 -15.55 -12.54
N GLU A 14 -19.35 -15.65 -11.26
CA GLU A 14 -20.17 -16.73 -10.70
C GLU A 14 -21.63 -16.27 -10.55
N VAL A 15 -22.57 -17.04 -11.10
CA VAL A 15 -23.99 -16.74 -10.96
C VAL A 15 -24.52 -17.40 -9.69
N ASN A 16 -24.88 -16.59 -8.70
CA ASN A 16 -25.26 -17.09 -7.38
C ASN A 16 -26.76 -17.37 -7.25
N ARG A 17 -27.62 -16.47 -7.78
CA ARG A 17 -29.11 -16.54 -7.78
C ARG A 17 -29.66 -15.71 -8.95
N VAL A 18 -30.95 -15.86 -9.26
CA VAL A 18 -31.62 -15.11 -10.34
C VAL A 18 -31.38 -13.60 -10.16
N GLY A 19 -30.69 -12.99 -11.13
CA GLY A 19 -30.41 -11.55 -11.17
C GLY A 19 -29.17 -11.09 -10.40
N CYS A 20 -28.47 -11.94 -9.64
CA CYS A 20 -27.27 -11.56 -8.88
C CYS A 20 -26.05 -12.41 -9.27
N VAL A 21 -24.92 -11.74 -9.46
CA VAL A 21 -23.62 -12.35 -9.75
C VAL A 21 -22.59 -11.96 -8.73
N LYS A 22 -21.59 -12.81 -8.58
CA LYS A 22 -20.35 -12.55 -7.87
C LYS A 22 -19.24 -12.46 -8.90
N ILE A 23 -18.52 -11.35 -8.86
CA ILE A 23 -17.41 -11.08 -9.77
C ILE A 23 -16.14 -11.22 -8.96
N ILE A 24 -15.33 -12.21 -9.33
CA ILE A 24 -14.05 -12.49 -8.70
C ILE A 24 -12.97 -11.85 -9.57
N VAL A 25 -12.22 -10.94 -8.97
CA VAL A 25 -11.09 -10.26 -9.63
C VAL A 25 -9.76 -10.84 -9.10
N PRO A 26 -8.62 -10.54 -9.76
CA PRO A 26 -7.30 -11.01 -9.31
C PRO A 26 -7.05 -10.70 -7.83
N GLY A 27 -6.39 -11.63 -7.13
CA GLY A 27 -6.22 -11.56 -5.67
C GLY A 27 -7.39 -12.14 -4.87
N GLY A 28 -8.43 -12.66 -5.54
CA GLY A 28 -9.56 -13.33 -4.87
C GLY A 28 -10.57 -12.36 -4.26
N ILE A 29 -10.54 -11.09 -4.67
CA ILE A 29 -11.52 -10.10 -4.21
C ILE A 29 -12.86 -10.39 -4.88
N GLU A 30 -13.90 -10.43 -4.07
CA GLU A 30 -15.27 -10.74 -4.48
C GLU A 30 -16.10 -9.47 -4.50
N LEU A 31 -16.74 -9.21 -5.63
CA LEU A 31 -17.64 -8.07 -5.83
C LEU A 31 -19.06 -8.56 -6.09
N GLU A 32 -20.04 -7.84 -5.57
CA GLU A 32 -21.44 -8.05 -5.93
C GLU A 32 -21.76 -7.36 -7.26
N GLY A 33 -22.47 -8.07 -8.14
CA GLY A 33 -22.98 -7.54 -9.38
C GLY A 33 -24.39 -8.06 -9.68
N HIS A 34 -24.97 -7.55 -10.75
CA HIS A 34 -26.31 -7.92 -11.21
C HIS A 34 -26.29 -8.45 -12.64
N LEU A 35 -27.21 -9.36 -12.95
CA LEU A 35 -27.54 -9.73 -14.33
C LEU A 35 -28.69 -8.87 -14.80
N ILE A 36 -28.44 -8.09 -15.84
CA ILE A 36 -29.47 -7.30 -16.55
C ILE A 36 -29.33 -7.69 -18.02
N GLU A 37 -30.40 -8.22 -18.62
CA GLU A 37 -30.39 -8.64 -20.03
C GLU A 37 -29.22 -9.59 -20.38
N GLU A 38 -28.97 -10.59 -19.53
CA GLU A 38 -27.90 -11.59 -19.71
C GLU A 38 -26.46 -11.01 -19.70
N ARG A 39 -26.27 -9.77 -19.22
CA ARG A 39 -24.94 -9.16 -19.06
C ARG A 39 -24.64 -8.89 -17.58
N SER A 40 -23.40 -9.12 -17.17
CA SER A 40 -22.93 -8.82 -15.81
C SER A 40 -22.65 -7.34 -15.65
N TYR A 41 -23.26 -6.70 -14.65
CA TYR A 41 -23.02 -5.31 -14.29
C TYR A 41 -22.49 -5.20 -12.87
N ALA A 42 -21.40 -4.44 -12.72
CA ALA A 42 -20.89 -3.94 -11.46
C ALA A 42 -20.59 -2.45 -11.59
N ARG A 43 -20.54 -1.74 -10.45
CA ARG A 43 -20.13 -0.33 -10.48
C ARG A 43 -18.68 -0.27 -10.93
N VAL A 44 -18.41 0.54 -11.96
CA VAL A 44 -17.07 0.72 -12.55
C VAL A 44 -16.03 1.08 -11.50
N ARG A 45 -16.43 1.86 -10.48
CA ARG A 45 -15.59 2.20 -9.33
C ARG A 45 -15.17 0.97 -8.53
N ASP A 46 -16.13 0.15 -8.11
CA ASP A 46 -15.88 -1.02 -7.27
C ASP A 46 -14.96 -2.01 -8.01
N LEU A 47 -15.12 -2.13 -9.32
CA LEU A 47 -14.23 -2.92 -10.17
C LEU A 47 -12.81 -2.34 -10.24
N ALA A 48 -12.68 -1.03 -10.47
CA ALA A 48 -11.37 -0.36 -10.57
C ALA A 48 -10.62 -0.38 -9.23
N GLU A 49 -11.30 -0.10 -8.11
CA GLU A 49 -10.70 -0.18 -6.77
C GLU A 49 -10.29 -1.63 -6.42
N ALA A 50 -11.10 -2.62 -6.78
CA ALA A 50 -10.77 -4.04 -6.55
C ALA A 50 -9.60 -4.53 -7.42
N LEU A 51 -9.40 -3.93 -8.58
CA LEU A 51 -8.23 -4.17 -9.44
C LEU A 51 -6.99 -3.37 -8.99
N GLY A 52 -7.05 -2.66 -7.86
CA GLY A 52 -5.92 -1.94 -7.29
C GLY A 52 -5.73 -0.52 -7.84
N PHE A 53 -6.66 -0.03 -8.65
CA PHE A 53 -6.58 1.32 -9.21
C PHE A 53 -7.12 2.36 -8.24
N TYR A 54 -6.49 3.54 -8.27
CA TYR A 54 -7.03 4.73 -7.62
C TYR A 54 -8.17 5.31 -8.46
N VAL A 55 -9.31 5.58 -7.84
CA VAL A 55 -10.47 6.20 -8.47
C VAL A 55 -10.77 7.55 -7.82
N GLU A 56 -10.57 8.63 -8.57
CA GLU A 56 -10.95 9.99 -8.17
C GLU A 56 -12.23 10.43 -8.88
N TRP A 57 -13.20 10.93 -8.12
CA TRP A 57 -14.43 11.48 -8.69
C TRP A 57 -14.30 13.00 -8.83
N LYS A 58 -14.16 13.49 -10.07
CA LYS A 58 -14.13 14.92 -10.38
C LYS A 58 -15.50 15.34 -10.92
N PRO A 59 -16.26 16.17 -10.19
CA PRO A 59 -17.63 16.54 -10.57
C PRO A 59 -17.72 17.18 -11.96
N GLU A 60 -16.62 17.79 -12.45
CA GLU A 60 -16.62 18.56 -13.68
C GLU A 60 -16.12 17.81 -14.93
N ARG A 61 -15.52 16.61 -14.83
CA ARG A 61 -15.15 15.72 -15.96
C ARG A 61 -14.36 14.46 -15.50
N VAL A 62 -14.81 13.30 -16.00
CA VAL A 62 -14.08 12.02 -16.23
C VAL A 62 -13.49 11.31 -14.99
N VAL A 63 -13.83 10.02 -14.87
CA VAL A 63 -13.18 9.07 -13.95
C VAL A 63 -11.74 8.86 -14.42
N VAL A 64 -10.76 9.25 -13.61
CA VAL A 64 -9.34 8.93 -13.87
C VAL A 64 -9.03 7.59 -13.22
N ILE A 65 -8.63 6.62 -14.02
CA ILE A 65 -8.10 5.31 -13.61
C ILE A 65 -6.62 5.33 -13.95
N SER A 66 -5.74 5.20 -12.95
CA SER A 66 -4.27 5.30 -13.12
C SER A 66 -3.56 4.10 -12.50
N GLU A 67 -2.59 3.57 -13.24
CA GLU A 67 -1.68 2.50 -12.77
C GLU A 67 -0.53 3.04 -11.90
N LEU A 68 -0.23 4.34 -11.98
CA LEU A 68 0.88 4.92 -11.21
C LEU A 68 0.48 5.20 -9.76
N PRO A 69 1.32 4.83 -8.77
CA PRO A 69 1.07 5.15 -7.38
C PRO A 69 1.01 6.66 -7.19
N ARG A 70 -0.03 7.14 -6.51
CA ARG A 70 -0.17 8.57 -6.20
C ARG A 70 0.99 8.98 -5.27
N PRO A 71 1.81 9.99 -5.63
CA PRO A 71 2.78 10.55 -4.72
C PRO A 71 2.10 11.02 -3.44
N LEU A 72 2.70 10.72 -2.29
CA LEU A 72 2.25 11.31 -1.03
C LEU A 72 2.76 12.75 -0.96
N ASP A 73 1.86 13.66 -0.64
CA ASP A 73 2.12 15.06 -0.31
C ASP A 73 1.54 15.40 1.07
N GLU A 74 1.75 16.64 1.53
CA GLU A 74 1.27 17.10 2.84
C GLU A 74 -0.25 17.03 3.00
N GLY A 75 -1.01 17.06 1.90
CA GLY A 75 -2.47 17.04 1.84
C GLY A 75 -3.07 15.67 1.57
N THR A 76 -2.25 14.63 1.41
CA THR A 76 -2.72 13.29 1.07
C THR A 76 -3.49 12.68 2.24
N ASP A 77 -4.68 12.17 1.97
CA ASP A 77 -5.53 11.51 2.98
C ASP A 77 -4.96 10.13 3.32
N LEU A 78 -4.39 10.02 4.52
CA LEU A 78 -3.71 8.84 5.04
C LEU A 78 -4.65 7.69 5.40
N ARG A 79 -5.98 7.88 5.29
CA ARG A 79 -6.96 6.80 5.45
C ARG A 79 -7.11 5.95 4.19
N LEU A 80 -6.67 6.49 3.06
CA LEU A 80 -6.72 5.80 1.78
C LEU A 80 -5.60 4.76 1.70
N PRO A 81 -5.89 3.56 1.15
CA PRO A 81 -4.86 2.55 0.91
C PRO A 81 -3.70 3.12 0.09
N SER A 82 -2.50 2.67 0.42
CA SER A 82 -1.27 3.09 -0.24
C SER A 82 -1.06 2.46 -1.61
N GLY A 83 -1.69 1.32 -1.86
CA GLY A 83 -1.43 0.49 -3.06
C GLY A 83 -0.07 -0.22 -3.03
N ALA A 84 0.70 -0.09 -1.94
CA ALA A 84 2.00 -0.74 -1.82
C ALA A 84 1.86 -2.23 -1.52
N THR A 85 2.65 -3.05 -2.21
CA THR A 85 2.78 -4.47 -1.88
C THR A 85 3.82 -4.67 -0.77
N ALA A 86 3.74 -5.79 -0.05
CA ALA A 86 4.75 -6.17 0.92
C ALA A 86 6.16 -6.20 0.30
N GLY A 87 6.27 -6.72 -0.93
CA GLY A 87 7.53 -6.78 -1.66
C GLY A 87 8.11 -5.41 -2.01
N LEU A 88 7.27 -4.41 -2.30
CA LEU A 88 7.75 -3.04 -2.51
C LEU A 88 8.37 -2.46 -1.23
N LEU A 89 7.69 -2.61 -0.10
CA LEU A 89 8.18 -2.13 1.19
C LEU A 89 9.46 -2.87 1.59
N ASP A 90 9.50 -4.19 1.44
CA ASP A 90 10.69 -5.00 1.72
C ASP A 90 11.89 -4.62 0.85
N GLU A 91 11.66 -4.25 -0.42
CA GLU A 91 12.72 -3.77 -1.29
C GLU A 91 13.31 -2.42 -0.85
N TYR A 92 12.51 -1.59 -0.20
CA TYR A 92 12.99 -0.36 0.42
C TYR A 92 13.72 -0.60 1.75
N LEU A 93 13.26 -1.61 2.52
CA LEU A 93 13.82 -1.98 3.81
C LEU A 93 15.01 -2.95 3.72
N ALA A 94 15.33 -3.44 2.52
CA ALA A 94 16.41 -4.41 2.28
C ALA A 94 17.76 -3.93 2.85
N GLY A 95 18.44 -4.80 3.61
CA GLY A 95 19.73 -4.48 4.24
C GLY A 95 19.64 -3.60 5.49
N THR A 96 18.44 -3.38 6.03
CA THR A 96 18.23 -2.64 7.28
C THR A 96 17.77 -3.57 8.40
N ALA A 97 17.73 -3.06 9.64
CA ALA A 97 17.19 -3.81 10.78
C ALA A 97 15.66 -3.96 10.72
N MET A 98 15.01 -3.38 9.72
CA MET A 98 13.58 -3.48 9.43
C MET A 98 13.28 -4.36 8.21
N GLU A 99 14.26 -5.10 7.68
CA GLU A 99 14.01 -6.00 6.53
C GLU A 99 12.88 -7.00 6.83
N LYS A 100 12.10 -7.35 5.80
CA LYS A 100 10.99 -8.33 5.86
C LYS A 100 9.77 -7.91 6.70
N LEU A 101 9.68 -6.65 7.10
CA LEU A 101 8.50 -6.10 7.79
C LEU A 101 7.42 -5.58 6.83
N GLY A 102 7.62 -5.64 5.50
CA GLY A 102 6.68 -5.11 4.52
C GLY A 102 5.28 -5.71 4.64
N ALA A 103 5.17 -7.02 4.91
CA ALA A 103 3.89 -7.68 5.14
C ALA A 103 3.17 -7.16 6.40
N ASP A 104 3.93 -6.86 7.46
CA ASP A 104 3.36 -6.34 8.71
C ASP A 104 2.73 -4.95 8.50
N PHE A 105 3.37 -4.09 7.70
CA PHE A 105 2.80 -2.78 7.35
C PHE A 105 1.53 -2.88 6.50
N VAL A 106 1.50 -3.77 5.51
CA VAL A 106 0.30 -3.99 4.66
C VAL A 106 -0.85 -4.55 5.49
N THR A 107 -0.59 -5.57 6.33
CA THR A 107 -1.61 -6.11 7.25
C THR A 107 -2.13 -5.04 8.22
N ALA A 108 -1.26 -4.14 8.70
CA ALA A 108 -1.68 -3.05 9.56
C ALA A 108 -2.53 -2.00 8.82
N GLU A 109 -2.24 -1.71 7.55
CA GLU A 109 -3.05 -0.83 6.70
C GLU A 109 -4.46 -1.39 6.51
N GLU A 110 -4.58 -2.68 6.16
CA GLU A 110 -5.87 -3.36 6.00
C GLU A 110 -6.72 -3.28 7.27
N ARG A 111 -6.09 -3.49 8.42
CA ARG A 111 -6.76 -3.53 9.73
C ARG A 111 -7.14 -2.17 10.27
N TRP A 112 -6.24 -1.19 10.17
CA TRP A 112 -6.37 0.09 10.86
C TRP A 112 -6.68 1.26 9.93
N ARG A 113 -6.67 1.04 8.61
CA ARG A 113 -6.89 2.08 7.59
C ARG A 113 -5.91 3.24 7.76
N VAL A 114 -4.63 2.89 7.90
CA VAL A 114 -3.50 3.83 7.91
C VAL A 114 -2.59 3.46 6.76
N ASN A 115 -2.33 4.42 5.87
CA ASN A 115 -1.51 4.23 4.68
C ASN A 115 -0.15 3.57 4.99
N ALA A 116 0.14 2.41 4.39
CA ALA A 116 1.29 1.57 4.70
C ALA A 116 2.62 2.23 4.32
N VAL A 117 2.66 2.97 3.20
CA VAL A 117 3.84 3.74 2.78
C VAL A 117 4.17 4.80 3.83
N PHE A 118 3.16 5.53 4.32
CA PHE A 118 3.32 6.48 5.41
C PHE A 118 3.80 5.80 6.70
N ALA A 119 3.15 4.71 7.14
CA ALA A 119 3.54 4.02 8.37
C ALA A 119 4.98 3.47 8.30
N CYS A 120 5.37 2.90 7.16
CA CYS A 120 6.74 2.44 6.90
C CYS A 120 7.73 3.60 6.91
N ALA A 121 7.39 4.73 6.28
CA ALA A 121 8.21 5.93 6.27
C ALA A 121 8.45 6.51 7.67
N VAL A 122 7.40 6.60 8.49
CA VAL A 122 7.53 7.03 9.90
C VAL A 122 8.42 6.06 10.67
N ALA A 123 8.20 4.75 10.55
CA ALA A 123 9.04 3.76 11.23
C ALA A 123 10.53 3.92 10.85
N CYS A 124 10.84 4.11 9.56
CA CYS A 124 12.22 4.35 9.12
C CYS A 124 12.80 5.63 9.74
N HIS A 125 12.00 6.69 9.77
CA HIS A 125 12.41 7.99 10.31
C HIS A 125 12.69 7.94 11.82
N GLU A 126 11.74 7.41 12.60
CA GLU A 126 11.78 7.41 14.06
C GLU A 126 12.80 6.41 14.64
N SER A 127 13.03 5.30 13.93
CA SER A 127 13.92 4.23 14.42
C SER A 127 15.31 4.23 13.81
N ASP A 128 15.61 5.17 12.91
CA ASP A 128 16.82 5.14 12.08
C ASP A 128 16.95 3.78 11.34
N PHE A 129 15.88 3.39 10.62
CA PHE A 129 15.75 2.08 9.97
C PHE A 129 15.98 0.89 10.93
N GLY A 130 15.42 0.99 12.14
CA GLY A 130 15.48 -0.03 13.18
C GLY A 130 16.77 -0.05 14.01
N ARG A 131 17.70 0.90 13.80
CA ARG A 131 19.00 0.92 14.48
C ARG A 131 18.98 1.55 15.86
N SER A 132 17.97 2.36 16.19
CA SER A 132 17.88 3.02 17.49
C SER A 132 17.84 2.00 18.63
N ALA A 133 18.36 2.39 19.81
CA ALA A 133 18.36 1.50 20.97
C ALA A 133 16.93 1.10 21.38
N ILE A 134 15.97 2.03 21.30
CA ILE A 134 14.55 1.76 21.58
C ILE A 134 13.99 0.75 20.57
N ALA A 135 14.32 0.88 19.28
CA ALA A 135 13.87 -0.06 18.26
C ALA A 135 14.49 -1.46 18.43
N ARG A 136 15.76 -1.56 18.79
CA ARG A 136 16.46 -2.85 18.97
C ARG A 136 16.05 -3.55 20.27
N ASP A 137 16.13 -2.83 21.37
CA ASP A 137 16.07 -3.43 22.71
C ASP A 137 14.61 -3.56 23.18
N LYS A 138 13.72 -2.67 22.72
CA LYS A 138 12.29 -2.64 23.11
C LYS A 138 11.35 -2.98 21.97
N ARG A 139 11.87 -3.25 20.76
CA ARG A 139 11.09 -3.54 19.56
C ARG A 139 10.07 -2.46 19.23
N ASN A 140 10.40 -1.20 19.56
CA ASN A 140 9.53 -0.04 19.40
C ASN A 140 10.07 0.85 18.29
N LEU A 141 9.51 0.71 17.08
CA LEU A 141 9.96 1.45 15.89
C LEU A 141 9.56 2.93 15.88
N PHE A 142 8.68 3.36 16.77
CA PHE A 142 7.97 4.64 16.67
C PHE A 142 8.22 5.57 17.86
N GLY A 143 9.02 5.14 18.84
CA GLY A 143 9.24 5.89 20.07
C GLY A 143 7.99 6.04 20.94
N ILE A 144 7.04 5.11 20.86
CA ILE A 144 5.78 5.21 21.63
C ILE A 144 6.08 5.25 23.14
N MET A 145 5.55 6.28 23.80
CA MET A 145 5.79 6.64 25.22
C MET A 145 7.24 6.99 25.59
N ALA A 146 8.08 7.38 24.62
CA ALA A 146 9.40 7.94 24.91
C ALA A 146 9.26 9.43 25.29
N TYR A 147 9.26 9.75 26.59
CA TYR A 147 9.16 11.12 27.08
C TYR A 147 10.53 11.79 27.20
N ASP A 148 10.62 13.10 26.94
CA ASP A 148 11.89 13.86 26.93
C ASP A 148 12.76 13.69 28.19
N SER A 149 12.14 13.54 29.37
CA SER A 149 12.88 13.40 30.64
C SER A 149 13.58 12.05 30.81
N ASP A 150 13.04 10.99 30.19
CA ASP A 150 13.65 9.65 30.17
C ASP A 150 13.11 8.87 28.95
N PRO A 151 13.62 9.17 27.74
CA PRO A 151 13.05 8.63 26.51
C PRO A 151 13.16 7.11 26.45
N TYR A 152 14.30 6.56 26.86
CA TYR A 152 14.52 5.12 26.84
C TYR A 152 13.76 4.40 27.96
N GLY A 153 13.85 4.88 29.21
CA GLY A 153 13.19 4.21 30.34
C GLY A 153 11.66 4.20 30.22
N SER A 154 11.08 5.28 29.71
CA SER A 154 9.62 5.41 29.53
C SER A 154 9.08 4.69 28.29
N ALA A 155 9.91 4.49 27.27
CA ALA A 155 9.48 3.89 26.02
C ALA A 155 8.85 2.51 26.24
N ARG A 156 7.68 2.33 25.62
CA ARG A 156 6.96 1.05 25.64
C ARG A 156 7.82 -0.05 25.03
N SER A 157 7.77 -1.23 25.64
CA SER A 157 8.41 -2.45 25.12
C SER A 157 7.35 -3.39 24.53
N TYR A 158 7.69 -4.02 23.41
CA TYR A 158 6.81 -4.93 22.67
C TYR A 158 7.44 -6.32 22.54
N GLY A 159 6.59 -7.32 22.29
CA GLY A 159 7.02 -8.69 22.00
C GLY A 159 7.68 -8.82 20.62
N SER A 160 7.29 -7.98 19.66
CA SER A 160 7.79 -7.98 18.28
C SER A 160 7.72 -6.59 17.66
N HIS A 161 8.46 -6.35 16.56
CA HIS A 161 8.33 -5.11 15.79
C HIS A 161 6.93 -4.97 15.19
N ARG A 162 6.32 -6.10 14.74
CA ARG A 162 4.93 -6.16 14.31
C ARG A 162 3.96 -5.57 15.32
N GLU A 163 4.09 -5.92 16.60
CA GLU A 163 3.22 -5.36 17.65
C GLU A 163 3.35 -3.84 17.76
N SER A 164 4.57 -3.29 17.60
CA SER A 164 4.76 -1.84 17.58
C SER A 164 4.12 -1.18 16.34
N ILE A 165 4.15 -1.84 15.19
CA ILE A 165 3.47 -1.39 13.95
C ILE A 165 1.95 -1.40 14.16
N GLU A 166 1.39 -2.48 14.70
CA GLU A 166 -0.03 -2.56 15.01
C GLU A 166 -0.47 -1.49 16.02
N ASP A 167 0.34 -1.23 17.06
CA ASP A 167 0.03 -0.22 18.08
C ASP A 167 0.11 1.21 17.54
N PHE A 168 1.12 1.51 16.71
CA PHE A 168 1.24 2.79 16.01
C PHE A 168 0.06 3.02 15.07
N CYS A 169 -0.25 2.07 14.19
CA CYS A 169 -1.36 2.23 13.24
C CYS A 169 -2.71 2.36 13.96
N ARG A 170 -2.92 1.63 15.07
CA ARG A 170 -4.09 1.80 15.93
C ARG A 170 -4.17 3.21 16.54
N LEU A 171 -3.06 3.72 17.08
CA LEU A 171 -2.98 5.07 17.65
C LEU A 171 -3.29 6.13 16.60
N ILE A 172 -2.63 6.07 15.44
CA ILE A 172 -2.81 7.02 14.34
C ILE A 172 -4.26 7.00 13.84
N SER A 173 -4.81 5.82 13.58
CA SER A 173 -6.19 5.64 13.14
C SER A 173 -7.19 6.28 14.11
N ARG A 174 -7.05 6.00 15.41
CA ARG A 174 -8.02 6.43 16.43
C ARG A 174 -7.88 7.89 16.84
N GLU A 175 -6.67 8.37 17.02
CA GLU A 175 -6.44 9.67 17.66
C GLU A 175 -6.09 10.78 16.67
N TYR A 176 -5.50 10.44 15.52
CA TYR A 176 -4.99 11.42 14.55
C TYR A 176 -5.83 11.52 13.27
N LEU A 177 -6.33 10.39 12.74
CA LEU A 177 -7.07 10.37 11.47
C LEU A 177 -8.59 10.41 11.66
N ASN A 178 -9.09 10.03 12.83
CA ASN A 178 -10.51 10.09 13.17
C ASN A 178 -10.89 11.51 13.66
N PRO A 179 -11.90 12.18 13.09
CA PRO A 179 -12.39 13.48 13.55
C PRO A 179 -12.75 13.56 15.04
N ALA A 180 -13.08 12.44 15.69
CA ALA A 180 -13.37 12.37 17.11
C ALA A 180 -12.13 12.12 18.01
N GLY A 181 -10.96 11.90 17.40
CA GLY A 181 -9.71 11.62 18.10
C GLY A 181 -9.09 12.84 18.77
N ALA A 182 -8.35 12.64 19.86
CA ALA A 182 -7.82 13.72 20.67
C ALA A 182 -6.78 14.61 19.96
N PHE A 183 -6.14 14.09 18.91
CA PHE A 183 -5.06 14.74 18.18
C PHE A 183 -5.42 15.10 16.73
N TYR A 184 -6.70 15.00 16.36
CA TYR A 184 -7.17 15.24 15.00
C TYR A 184 -6.91 16.68 14.53
N ASN A 185 -6.15 16.82 13.44
CA ASN A 185 -5.89 18.10 12.77
C ASN A 185 -6.01 17.97 11.24
N GLY A 186 -6.83 17.03 10.79
CA GLY A 186 -6.94 16.58 9.40
C GLY A 186 -6.26 15.23 9.19
N PRO A 187 -6.80 14.35 8.31
CA PRO A 187 -6.29 13.00 8.13
C PRO A 187 -5.07 12.96 7.19
N THR A 188 -4.19 13.95 7.23
CA THR A 188 -3.08 14.12 6.29
C THR A 188 -1.73 14.11 7.00
N VAL A 189 -0.63 14.01 6.26
CA VAL A 189 0.73 14.07 6.84
C VAL A 189 0.93 15.38 7.61
N ALA A 190 0.50 16.51 7.05
CA ALA A 190 0.55 17.80 7.76
C ALA A 190 -0.36 17.82 9.01
N GLY A 191 -1.54 17.19 8.94
CA GLY A 191 -2.43 17.05 10.09
C GLY A 191 -1.81 16.24 11.23
N VAL A 192 -1.21 15.09 10.91
CA VAL A 192 -0.50 14.25 11.89
C VAL A 192 0.69 15.00 12.49
N GLY A 193 1.52 15.62 11.66
CA GLY A 193 2.74 16.30 12.08
C GLY A 193 2.52 17.43 13.10
N LYS A 194 1.36 18.11 13.07
CA LYS A 194 1.02 19.18 14.03
C LYS A 194 1.02 18.73 15.50
N ARG A 195 0.77 17.45 15.76
CA ARG A 195 0.65 16.89 17.12
C ARG A 195 1.64 15.77 17.39
N TYR A 196 2.09 15.07 16.36
CA TYR A 196 2.96 13.90 16.51
C TYR A 196 4.40 14.29 16.84
N ALA A 197 4.89 15.42 16.32
CA ALA A 197 6.26 15.87 16.51
C ALA A 197 6.32 17.36 16.85
N THR A 198 7.34 17.74 17.63
CA THR A 198 7.66 19.14 17.89
C THR A 198 8.44 19.79 16.74
N ASP A 199 9.11 18.99 15.91
CA ASP A 199 9.83 19.45 14.73
C ASP A 199 8.83 19.86 13.62
N PRO A 200 8.79 21.15 13.22
CA PRO A 200 7.89 21.60 12.16
C PRO A 200 8.20 20.97 10.79
N ASN A 201 9.41 20.43 10.57
CA ASN A 201 9.82 19.78 9.32
C ASN A 201 9.61 18.26 9.33
N TRP A 202 9.02 17.70 10.39
CA TRP A 202 8.81 16.26 10.51
C TRP A 202 8.06 15.68 9.30
N GLY A 203 6.96 16.34 8.89
CA GLY A 203 6.16 15.89 7.75
C GLY A 203 6.97 15.82 6.46
N ALA A 204 7.80 16.83 6.16
CA ALA A 204 8.67 16.84 4.99
C ALA A 204 9.70 15.70 5.02
N LYS A 205 10.28 15.39 6.19
CA LYS A 205 11.24 14.28 6.35
C LYS A 205 10.58 12.92 6.13
N VAL A 206 9.36 12.73 6.64
CA VAL A 206 8.56 11.52 6.39
C VAL A 206 8.23 11.40 4.91
N LEU A 207 7.82 12.49 4.25
CA LEU A 207 7.50 12.49 2.81
C LEU A 207 8.71 12.15 1.94
N VAL A 208 9.94 12.51 2.34
CA VAL A 208 11.16 12.06 1.65
C VAL A 208 11.27 10.53 1.64
N HIS A 209 10.97 9.87 2.77
CA HIS A 209 10.95 8.40 2.81
C HIS A 209 9.80 7.83 1.98
N CYS A 210 8.59 8.42 2.02
CA CYS A 210 7.47 8.02 1.17
C CYS A 210 7.85 8.07 -0.32
N GLY A 211 8.46 9.17 -0.78
CA GLY A 211 8.91 9.33 -2.16
C GLY A 211 9.90 8.24 -2.57
N ARG A 212 10.90 7.94 -1.73
CA ARG A 212 11.89 6.88 -2.02
C ARG A 212 11.29 5.47 -2.10
N ILE A 213 10.25 5.19 -1.32
CA ILE A 213 9.50 3.93 -1.42
C ILE A 213 8.82 3.87 -2.79
N LEU A 214 8.09 4.91 -3.16
CA LEU A 214 7.30 4.94 -4.41
C LEU A 214 8.16 5.01 -5.68
N GLU A 215 9.33 5.64 -5.62
CA GLU A 215 10.30 5.66 -6.74
C GLU A 215 10.72 4.26 -7.18
N LYS A 216 10.78 3.28 -6.25
CA LYS A 216 11.09 1.89 -6.58
C LYS A 216 9.97 1.23 -7.38
N MET A 217 8.72 1.56 -7.07
CA MET A 217 7.55 1.08 -7.82
C MET A 217 7.57 1.64 -9.25
N MET A 218 7.78 2.96 -9.39
CA MET A 218 7.84 3.63 -10.69
C MET A 218 8.96 3.08 -11.60
N LYS A 219 10.13 2.74 -11.04
CA LYS A 219 11.23 2.14 -11.82
C LYS A 219 10.91 0.73 -12.33
N LYS A 220 10.16 -0.06 -11.57
CA LYS A 220 9.69 -1.38 -12.01
C LYS A 220 8.69 -1.26 -13.15
N ASP A 221 7.76 -0.32 -13.08
CA ASP A 221 6.76 -0.13 -14.14
C ASP A 221 7.42 0.32 -15.45
N VAL A 222 8.40 1.24 -15.37
CA VAL A 222 9.18 1.67 -16.55
C VAL A 222 10.02 0.53 -17.14
N GLN A 223 10.65 -0.29 -16.31
CA GLN A 223 11.42 -1.46 -16.79
C GLN A 223 10.53 -2.55 -17.38
N THR A 224 9.35 -2.77 -16.82
CA THR A 224 8.37 -3.76 -17.32
C THR A 224 7.77 -3.29 -18.65
N ALA A 225 7.47 -2.00 -18.79
CA ALA A 225 7.01 -1.40 -20.04
C ALA A 225 8.09 -1.40 -21.14
N ALA A 226 9.37 -1.30 -20.78
CA ALA A 226 10.49 -1.35 -21.72
C ALA A 226 10.82 -2.77 -22.25
N LEU A 227 10.25 -3.83 -21.64
CA LEU A 227 10.48 -5.23 -22.00
C LEU A 227 9.24 -5.89 -22.67
N GLY A 228 8.36 -5.09 -23.29
CA GLY A 228 7.19 -5.58 -24.04
C GLY A 228 7.54 -6.52 -25.21
N PRO A 229 6.58 -7.33 -25.71
CA PRO A 229 6.80 -8.63 -26.32
C PRO A 229 7.40 -8.54 -27.72
N ASP A 230 8.72 -8.55 -27.81
CA ASP A 230 9.42 -8.91 -29.04
C ASP A 230 10.45 -10.00 -28.72
N ALA A 231 9.94 -11.21 -28.55
CA ALA A 231 10.72 -12.43 -28.71
C ALA A 231 10.00 -13.23 -29.79
N GLY A 232 10.27 -12.84 -31.05
CA GLY A 232 9.81 -13.54 -32.22
C GLY A 232 10.14 -15.02 -32.16
N GLU A 233 9.18 -15.81 -32.63
CA GLU A 233 9.36 -17.21 -32.99
C GLU A 233 10.52 -17.34 -33.99
N GLU A 234 11.64 -17.94 -33.58
CA GLU A 234 12.49 -18.67 -34.53
C GLU A 234 11.91 -20.08 -34.70
N SER A 235 10.87 -20.19 -35.53
CA SER A 235 10.56 -21.46 -36.19
C SER A 235 11.43 -21.55 -37.45
N SER A 236 12.57 -22.23 -37.36
CA SER A 236 13.29 -22.68 -38.56
C SER A 236 12.82 -24.08 -38.92
N GLY A 237 11.81 -24.14 -39.79
CA GLY A 237 11.33 -25.35 -40.43
C GLY A 237 10.99 -25.06 -41.88
N GLU A 238 11.98 -25.08 -42.76
CA GLU A 238 11.78 -25.35 -44.19
C GLU A 238 12.81 -26.38 -44.64
N GLY A 239 12.32 -27.57 -44.95
CA GLY A 239 13.03 -28.51 -45.81
C GLY A 239 12.60 -28.28 -47.25
N SER A 240 13.54 -28.43 -48.19
CA SER A 240 13.27 -28.98 -49.53
C SER A 240 14.56 -29.17 -50.34
N GLU A 241 14.76 -30.41 -50.81
CA GLU A 241 15.35 -30.82 -52.10
C GLU A 241 16.87 -30.75 -52.38
N ARG A 242 17.52 -31.95 -52.38
CA ARG A 242 18.02 -32.71 -53.57
C ARG A 242 19.27 -33.57 -53.26
N CYS A 243 19.09 -34.89 -53.26
CA CYS A 243 19.72 -35.93 -54.09
C CYS A 243 19.54 -37.30 -53.44
#